data_AF-A0A9J6B877-F1
#
_entry.id   AF-A0A9J6B877-F1
#
_cell.length_a   1.000
_cell.length_b   1.000
_cell.length_c   1.000
_cell.angle_alpha   90.00
_cell.angle_beta   90.00
_cell.angle_gamma   90.00
#
_symmetry.space_group_name_H-M   'P 1'
#
loop_
_entity.id
_entity.type
_entity.pdbx_description
1 polymer ?
#
loop_
_entity_poly.entity_id
_entity_poly.type
_entity_poly.pdbx_seq_one_letter_code
_entity_poly.pdbx_strand_id
1 'polypeptide(L)'
;MEPGHFKLMIYHKEQNNSISTMPFHFTVYIGYCDGMNSIVNGSGLNDSVAGEAARFSVLLKDAYLYPSLVELESLQVQVVNEFDSYQPQASIHPMKMVHGTPCGTNFNCSAHNDVELAFTPLAETNLDPKNMRFNAFDVNYIPQRSGIYEIRVFCGNIPLNGGHPFRKAVSAGKVNTSLSGLVKPSPKVSKLTKNEVTVQLMDSYSNPVLLQQSKLKLEISSVNSSGSSIWTFSDNKDGTYSGNYLAKDVGTYELCASFDGMRLMPCPFGVNVYTSEYFPRVQNDSVWVWEDDSIAFDALENDYFAGHNITIFEFSKVSVLPLHMN
;
A
#
# COMPACT_ATOMS: atom_id res chain seq x y z
N MET A 1 -11.09 37.90 19.38
CA MET A 1 -11.12 39.32 18.97
C MET A 1 -10.85 39.31 17.49
N GLU A 2 -11.71 39.93 16.69
CA GLU A 2 -11.54 39.92 15.24
C GLU A 2 -10.22 40.61 14.85
N PRO A 3 -9.51 40.13 13.83
CA PRO A 3 -8.34 40.84 13.29
C PRO A 3 -8.75 42.23 12.79
N GLY A 4 -7.89 43.23 13.01
CA GLY A 4 -8.21 44.60 12.60
C GLY A 4 -7.40 45.66 13.32
N HIS A 5 -7.71 46.92 12.98
CA HIS A 5 -7.14 48.08 13.62
C HIS A 5 -8.02 48.52 14.78
N PHE A 6 -7.44 48.57 15.97
CA PHE A 6 -8.11 48.91 17.20
C PHE A 6 -7.50 50.14 17.83
N LYS A 7 -8.31 50.80 18.65
CA LYS A 7 -7.93 51.96 19.43
C LYS A 7 -8.28 51.69 20.88
N LEU A 8 -7.26 51.63 21.72
CA LEU A 8 -7.41 51.54 23.16
C LEU A 8 -7.60 52.96 23.73
N MET A 9 -8.63 53.12 24.55
CA MET A 9 -8.90 54.35 25.30
C MET A 9 -8.89 54.04 26.79
N ILE A 10 -8.03 54.73 27.54
CA ILE A 10 -7.97 54.62 29.00
C ILE A 10 -8.31 55.99 29.59
N TYR A 11 -9.30 56.02 30.47
CA TYR A 11 -9.79 57.23 31.14
C TYR A 11 -9.54 57.15 32.65
N HIS A 12 -9.23 58.30 33.26
CA HIS A 12 -9.23 58.42 34.71
C HIS A 12 -10.68 58.40 35.21
N LYS A 13 -11.01 57.43 36.06
CA LYS A 13 -12.38 57.13 36.51
C LYS A 13 -13.14 58.33 37.08
N GLU A 14 -12.43 59.22 37.79
CA GLU A 14 -13.05 60.34 38.52
C GLU A 14 -13.05 61.67 37.75
N GLN A 15 -12.10 61.84 36.83
CA GLN A 15 -11.88 63.13 36.13
C GLN A 15 -12.39 63.08 34.69
N ASN A 16 -12.79 61.89 34.21
CA ASN A 16 -13.25 61.62 32.85
C ASN A 16 -12.32 62.17 31.74
N ASN A 17 -11.04 62.38 32.06
CA ASN A 17 -9.98 62.75 31.15
C ASN A 17 -9.21 61.49 30.74
N SER A 18 -8.73 61.45 29.50
CA SER A 18 -7.85 60.36 29.08
C SER A 18 -6.47 60.51 29.72
N ILE A 19 -5.82 59.40 30.06
CA ILE A 19 -4.42 59.44 30.50
C ILE A 19 -3.50 59.87 29.34
N SER A 20 -2.28 60.30 29.64
CA SER A 20 -1.29 60.65 28.60
C SER A 20 -1.07 59.46 27.65
N THR A 21 -0.78 59.74 26.37
CA THR A 21 -0.57 58.75 25.30
C THR A 21 -1.82 58.01 24.77
N MET A 22 -3.03 58.51 25.04
CA MET A 22 -4.28 58.01 24.46
C MET A 22 -4.80 58.92 23.33
N PRO A 23 -5.40 58.38 22.25
CA PRO A 23 -5.59 56.96 21.95
C PRO A 23 -4.32 56.19 21.62
N PHE A 24 -4.22 54.95 22.10
CA PHE A 24 -3.21 54.01 21.64
C PHE A 24 -3.78 53.15 20.51
N HIS A 25 -3.22 53.29 19.32
CA HIS A 25 -3.60 52.49 18.15
C HIS A 25 -2.78 51.21 18.11
N PHE A 26 -3.44 50.07 17.90
CA PHE A 26 -2.78 48.78 17.74
C PHE A 26 -3.50 47.94 16.69
N THR A 27 -2.78 47.00 16.07
CA THR A 27 -3.33 46.09 15.07
C THR A 27 -3.31 44.68 15.63
N VAL A 28 -4.44 43.98 15.55
CA VAL A 28 -4.53 42.55 15.82
C VAL A 28 -4.36 41.84 14.49
N TYR A 29 -3.30 41.04 14.38
CA TYR A 29 -3.01 40.24 13.20
C TYR A 29 -3.59 38.83 13.36
N ILE A 30 -3.87 38.19 12.22
CA ILE A 30 -4.13 36.75 12.16
C ILE A 30 -2.88 36.02 12.68
N GLY A 31 -3.10 35.03 13.55
CA GLY A 31 -2.00 34.26 14.13
C GLY A 31 -1.37 33.28 13.14
N TYR A 32 -0.27 32.65 13.58
CA TYR A 32 0.33 31.54 12.84
C TYR A 32 -0.58 30.31 12.82
N CYS A 33 -0.31 29.41 11.88
CA CYS A 33 -0.93 28.08 11.83
C CYS A 33 -0.90 27.40 13.19
N ASP A 34 -2.02 26.85 13.60
CA ASP A 34 -2.14 26.02 14.79
C ASP A 34 -2.30 24.55 14.38
N GLY A 35 -1.47 23.69 14.96
CA GLY A 35 -1.41 22.27 14.60
C GLY A 35 -2.62 21.44 15.02
N MET A 36 -3.43 21.91 15.98
CA MET A 36 -4.64 21.22 16.42
C MET A 36 -5.91 21.77 15.77
N ASN A 37 -5.96 23.08 15.54
CA ASN A 37 -7.14 23.74 14.98
C ASN A 37 -7.18 23.72 13.45
N SER A 38 -6.03 23.55 12.79
CA SER A 38 -5.97 23.32 11.35
C SER A 38 -6.52 21.93 11.01
N ILE A 39 -7.20 21.84 9.87
CA ILE A 39 -7.95 20.65 9.46
C ILE A 39 -7.25 20.02 8.26
N VAL A 40 -7.00 18.71 8.34
CA VAL A 40 -6.50 17.89 7.23
C VAL A 40 -7.54 16.81 6.99
N ASN A 41 -8.17 16.79 5.82
CA ASN A 41 -9.28 15.88 5.54
C ASN A 41 -9.35 15.49 4.06
N GLY A 42 -9.63 14.21 3.79
CA GLY A 42 -9.90 13.69 2.45
C GLY A 42 -9.71 12.19 2.35
N SER A 43 -10.22 11.59 1.27
CA SER A 43 -10.19 10.13 1.08
C SER A 43 -8.78 9.56 1.00
N GLY A 44 -7.81 10.32 0.48
CA GLY A 44 -6.41 9.91 0.41
C GLY A 44 -5.74 9.71 1.78
N LEU A 45 -6.33 10.19 2.87
CA LEU A 45 -5.82 9.94 4.22
C LEU A 45 -6.25 8.57 4.77
N ASN A 46 -7.30 7.96 4.22
CA ASN A 46 -7.92 6.76 4.78
C ASN A 46 -7.53 5.50 4.01
N ASP A 47 -7.74 5.49 2.70
CA ASP A 47 -7.45 4.34 1.83
C ASP A 47 -6.99 4.83 0.45
N SER A 48 -6.20 4.04 -0.25
CA SER A 48 -5.81 4.31 -1.65
C SER A 48 -5.49 3.03 -2.41
N VAL A 49 -5.48 3.11 -3.72
CA VAL A 49 -5.09 2.02 -4.62
C VAL A 49 -3.78 2.39 -5.31
N ALA A 50 -2.85 1.44 -5.42
CA ALA A 50 -1.60 1.66 -6.12
C ALA A 50 -1.85 2.03 -7.59
N GLY A 51 -1.23 3.12 -8.05
CA GLY A 51 -1.42 3.69 -9.39
C GLY A 51 -2.57 4.68 -9.52
N GLU A 52 -3.45 4.80 -8.52
CA GLU A 52 -4.55 5.76 -8.54
C GLU A 52 -4.21 7.04 -7.79
N ALA A 53 -4.78 8.16 -8.24
CA ALA A 53 -4.57 9.45 -7.60
C ALA A 53 -5.36 9.55 -6.28
N ALA A 54 -4.65 9.69 -5.17
CA ALA A 54 -5.22 9.93 -3.86
C ALA A 54 -5.16 11.42 -3.52
N ARG A 55 -6.20 11.93 -2.83
CA ARG A 55 -6.39 13.37 -2.61
C ARG A 55 -6.86 13.68 -1.20
N PHE A 56 -6.38 14.79 -0.66
CA PHE A 56 -6.91 15.37 0.56
C PHE A 56 -6.75 16.89 0.55
N SER A 57 -7.43 17.55 1.46
CA SER A 57 -7.44 19.01 1.62
C SER A 57 -6.83 19.39 2.96
N VAL A 58 -6.21 20.58 2.99
CA VAL A 58 -5.65 21.20 4.19
C VAL A 58 -6.27 22.58 4.34
N LEU A 59 -6.90 22.84 5.48
CA LEU A 59 -7.43 24.14 5.88
C LEU A 59 -6.68 24.63 7.11
N LEU A 60 -5.91 25.69 6.96
CA LEU A 60 -5.07 26.26 7.99
C LEU A 60 -5.84 27.28 8.81
N LYS A 61 -5.76 27.12 10.13
CA LYS A 61 -6.36 28.03 11.11
C LYS A 61 -5.34 28.39 12.18
N ASP A 62 -5.48 29.57 12.76
CA ASP A 62 -4.74 29.96 13.96
C ASP A 62 -5.40 29.42 15.23
N ALA A 63 -4.79 29.71 16.39
CA ALA A 63 -5.28 29.29 17.71
C ALA A 63 -6.66 29.87 18.08
N TYR A 64 -7.12 30.89 17.36
CA TYR A 64 -8.41 31.55 17.55
C TYR A 64 -9.41 31.20 16.44
N LEU A 65 -9.10 30.17 15.64
CA LEU A 65 -9.93 29.65 14.54
C LEU A 65 -10.03 30.56 13.31
N TYR A 66 -9.22 31.62 13.22
CA TYR A 66 -9.17 32.45 12.02
C TYR A 66 -8.34 31.79 10.92
N PRO A 67 -8.69 31.98 9.63
CA PRO A 67 -7.91 31.48 8.49
C PRO A 67 -6.44 31.94 8.52
N SER A 68 -5.50 31.01 8.73
CA SER A 68 -4.06 31.33 8.73
C SER A 68 -3.53 31.33 7.30
N LEU A 69 -3.10 32.50 6.82
CA LEU A 69 -2.62 32.70 5.44
C LEU A 69 -1.11 32.46 5.34
N VAL A 70 -0.69 31.50 4.52
CA VAL A 70 0.71 31.16 4.30
C VAL A 70 1.06 31.04 2.83
N GLU A 71 2.34 31.21 2.51
CA GLU A 71 2.88 30.97 1.17
C GLU A 71 2.82 29.48 0.84
N LEU A 72 2.69 29.12 -0.45
CA LEU A 72 2.58 27.74 -0.88
C LEU A 72 3.73 26.85 -0.39
N GLU A 73 4.95 27.40 -0.38
CA GLU A 73 6.18 26.72 0.06
C GLU A 73 6.19 26.42 1.58
N SER A 74 5.33 27.09 2.35
CA SER A 74 5.19 26.82 3.78
C SER A 74 4.46 25.51 4.05
N LEU A 75 3.63 25.00 3.13
CA LEU A 75 2.94 23.73 3.32
C LEU A 75 3.83 22.57 2.84
N GLN A 76 4.15 21.65 3.73
CA GLN A 76 4.94 20.45 3.41
C GLN A 76 4.15 19.19 3.72
N VAL A 77 4.21 18.22 2.81
CA VAL A 77 3.56 16.93 2.95
C VAL A 77 4.59 15.83 2.73
N GLN A 78 4.71 14.94 3.71
CA GLN A 78 5.55 13.75 3.63
C GLN A 78 4.65 12.53 3.58
N VAL A 79 4.78 11.71 2.55
CA VAL A 79 4.09 10.43 2.41
C VAL A 79 5.16 9.36 2.37
N VAL A 80 5.18 8.44 3.34
CA VAL A 80 6.27 7.47 3.51
C VAL A 80 5.70 6.07 3.67
N ASN A 81 6.20 5.11 2.90
CA ASN A 81 5.93 3.70 3.13
C ASN A 81 6.72 3.19 4.35
N GLU A 82 6.05 2.46 5.26
CA GLU A 82 6.66 2.00 6.52
C GLU A 82 7.82 1.00 6.32
N PHE A 83 7.84 0.25 5.22
CA PHE A 83 8.74 -0.90 5.06
C PHE A 83 9.93 -0.67 4.13
N ASP A 84 9.82 0.23 3.14
CA ASP A 84 10.83 0.37 2.09
C ASP A 84 11.28 1.80 1.79
N SER A 85 11.01 2.75 2.70
CA SER A 85 11.37 4.18 2.56
C SER A 85 10.89 4.83 1.27
N TYR A 86 10.00 4.18 0.51
CA TYR A 86 9.45 4.74 -0.71
C TYR A 86 8.54 5.93 -0.37
N GLN A 87 8.81 7.06 -1.03
CA GLN A 87 8.12 8.32 -0.79
C GLN A 87 7.53 8.87 -2.09
N PRO A 88 6.22 8.68 -2.35
CA PRO A 88 5.59 9.31 -3.49
C PRO A 88 5.57 10.83 -3.30
N GLN A 89 5.90 11.56 -4.37
CA GLN A 89 5.88 13.02 -4.35
C GLN A 89 4.43 13.52 -4.30
N ALA A 90 4.12 14.36 -3.32
CA ALA A 90 2.85 15.07 -3.24
C ALA A 90 2.91 16.36 -4.07
N SER A 91 1.84 16.64 -4.79
CA SER A 91 1.62 17.90 -5.48
C SER A 91 0.57 18.71 -4.74
N ILE A 92 0.95 19.93 -4.36
CA ILE A 92 0.17 20.82 -3.52
C ILE A 92 -0.28 21.99 -4.38
N HIS A 93 -1.58 22.26 -4.38
CA HIS A 93 -2.17 23.37 -5.09
C HIS A 93 -3.04 24.17 -4.15
N PRO A 94 -3.08 25.48 -4.29
CA PRO A 94 -4.06 26.25 -3.56
C PRO A 94 -5.48 25.98 -4.03
N MET A 95 -6.43 25.97 -3.09
CA MET A 95 -7.81 25.64 -3.36
C MET A 95 -8.58 26.85 -3.91
N LYS A 96 -9.44 26.59 -4.90
CA LYS A 96 -10.41 27.57 -5.41
C LYS A 96 -11.64 27.57 -4.49
N MET A 97 -12.08 28.74 -4.04
CA MET A 97 -13.32 28.91 -3.30
C MET A 97 -14.41 29.46 -4.24
N VAL A 98 -15.67 29.14 -3.94
CA VAL A 98 -16.82 29.83 -4.51
C VAL A 98 -17.68 30.24 -3.33
N HIS A 99 -17.88 31.54 -3.13
CA HIS A 99 -18.65 32.10 -2.00
C HIS A 99 -18.25 31.52 -0.63
N GLY A 100 -16.94 31.44 -0.34
CA GLY A 100 -16.42 30.92 0.93
C GLY A 100 -16.53 29.40 1.12
N THR A 101 -16.94 28.65 0.09
CA THR A 101 -17.04 27.18 0.12
C THR A 101 -15.94 26.54 -0.76
N PRO A 102 -15.23 25.51 -0.27
CA PRO A 102 -14.28 24.70 -1.05
C PRO A 102 -14.84 24.13 -2.37
N CYS A 103 -14.34 24.53 -3.55
CA CYS A 103 -14.62 23.83 -4.82
C CYS A 103 -13.70 22.60 -4.89
N GLY A 104 -14.22 21.40 -4.63
CA GLY A 104 -13.51 20.16 -4.94
C GLY A 104 -13.36 19.97 -6.45
N THR A 105 -12.24 19.39 -6.89
CA THR A 105 -11.88 19.17 -8.31
C THR A 105 -12.87 18.36 -9.17
N ASN A 106 -13.94 17.80 -8.58
CA ASN A 106 -15.01 17.09 -9.28
C ASN A 106 -16.27 17.94 -9.56
N PHE A 107 -16.31 19.19 -9.09
CA PHE A 107 -17.29 20.15 -9.60
C PHE A 107 -16.72 20.80 -10.84
N ASN A 108 -17.47 20.76 -11.93
CA ASN A 108 -17.18 21.53 -13.14
C ASN A 108 -17.32 23.02 -12.78
N CYS A 109 -16.34 23.61 -12.08
CA CYS A 109 -16.30 25.04 -11.72
C CYS A 109 -15.87 25.84 -12.98
N SER A 110 -16.61 25.63 -14.08
CA SER A 110 -16.44 26.20 -15.42
C SER A 110 -17.79 26.73 -15.92
N ALA A 111 -18.38 27.66 -15.17
CA ALA A 111 -19.60 28.34 -15.67
C ALA A 111 -19.91 29.72 -15.07
N HIS A 112 -19.25 30.18 -14.01
CA HIS A 112 -19.59 31.48 -13.43
C HIS A 112 -18.35 32.29 -13.08
N ASN A 113 -18.39 33.58 -13.41
CA ASN A 113 -17.33 34.58 -13.25
C ASN A 113 -16.93 34.85 -11.77
N ASP A 114 -17.38 34.03 -10.83
CA ASP A 114 -17.24 34.21 -9.38
C ASP A 114 -16.46 33.05 -8.73
N VAL A 115 -15.28 32.74 -9.27
CA VAL A 115 -14.34 31.80 -8.66
C VAL A 115 -13.26 32.59 -7.94
N GLU A 116 -13.38 32.73 -6.63
CA GLU A 116 -12.41 33.41 -5.77
C GLU A 116 -11.49 32.36 -5.16
N LEU A 117 -10.20 32.37 -5.45
CA LEU A 117 -9.26 31.49 -4.74
C LEU A 117 -9.28 31.81 -3.23
N ALA A 118 -8.91 30.84 -2.37
CA ALA A 118 -8.89 31.03 -0.91
C ALA A 118 -7.82 32.05 -0.47
N PHE A 119 -8.09 33.32 -0.76
CA PHE A 119 -7.21 34.46 -0.64
C PHE A 119 -7.85 35.56 0.19
N THR A 120 -6.99 36.43 0.70
CA THR A 120 -7.32 37.85 0.82
C THR A 120 -6.60 38.60 -0.29
N PRO A 121 -7.27 39.30 -1.22
CA PRO A 121 -6.59 40.17 -2.14
C PRO A 121 -6.02 41.34 -1.34
N LEU A 122 -4.69 41.39 -1.17
CA LEU A 122 -4.02 42.67 -0.99
C LEU A 122 -4.21 43.44 -2.30
N ALA A 123 -4.68 44.66 -2.17
CA ALA A 123 -5.13 45.52 -3.27
C ALA A 123 -4.00 45.91 -4.24
N GLU A 124 -3.42 44.98 -5.00
CA GLU A 124 -2.43 45.29 -6.03
C GLU A 124 -2.57 44.38 -7.26
N THR A 125 -2.76 45.01 -8.41
CA THR A 125 -3.15 44.42 -9.70
C THR A 125 -2.02 43.67 -10.45
N ASN A 126 -0.93 43.31 -9.79
CA ASN A 126 0.17 42.51 -10.38
C ASN A 126 0.86 41.65 -9.31
N LEU A 127 0.21 40.56 -8.88
CA LEU A 127 0.78 39.64 -7.89
C LEU A 127 1.62 38.55 -8.58
N ASP A 128 2.92 38.50 -8.25
CA ASP A 128 3.73 37.30 -8.44
C ASP A 128 3.09 36.15 -7.63
N PRO A 129 2.80 34.98 -8.23
CA PRO A 129 2.23 33.83 -7.52
C PRO A 129 2.99 33.44 -6.25
N LYS A 130 4.29 33.75 -6.17
CA LYS A 130 5.13 33.46 -5.00
C LYS A 130 4.80 34.28 -3.76
N ASN A 131 4.26 35.49 -3.93
CA ASN A 131 3.90 36.38 -2.81
C ASN A 131 2.46 36.17 -2.33
N MET A 132 1.75 35.23 -2.94
CA MET A 132 0.36 34.94 -2.63
C MET A 132 0.26 34.02 -1.42
N ARG A 133 -0.64 34.38 -0.51
CA ARG A 133 -0.86 33.63 0.74
C ARG A 133 -2.26 33.03 0.77
N PHE A 134 -2.32 31.78 1.20
CA PHE A 134 -3.52 30.96 1.16
C PHE A 134 -3.73 30.28 2.50
N ASN A 135 -4.98 30.02 2.84
CA ASN A 135 -5.35 29.22 4.01
C ASN A 135 -5.86 27.82 3.64
N ALA A 136 -6.14 27.54 2.36
CA ALA A 136 -6.72 26.27 1.92
C ALA A 136 -5.96 25.68 0.73
N PHE A 137 -5.65 24.39 0.80
CA PHE A 137 -4.84 23.68 -0.17
C PHE A 137 -5.47 22.33 -0.52
N ASP A 138 -5.34 21.95 -1.80
CA ASP A 138 -5.55 20.61 -2.31
C ASP A 138 -4.21 19.90 -2.46
N VAL A 139 -4.12 18.70 -1.91
CA VAL A 139 -2.96 17.83 -2.01
C VAL A 139 -3.35 16.59 -2.79
N ASN A 140 -2.55 16.25 -3.78
CA ASN A 140 -2.67 14.99 -4.51
C ASN A 140 -1.34 14.24 -4.53
N TYR A 141 -1.39 12.91 -4.56
CA TYR A 141 -0.23 12.06 -4.75
C TYR A 141 -0.67 10.72 -5.38
N ILE A 142 0.26 10.00 -5.98
CA ILE A 142 0.00 8.69 -6.60
C ILE A 142 0.95 7.67 -5.96
N PRO A 143 0.48 6.80 -5.05
CA PRO A 143 1.30 5.74 -4.50
C PRO A 143 1.46 4.63 -5.55
N GLN A 144 2.67 4.15 -5.79
CA GLN A 144 2.90 3.04 -6.74
C GLN A 144 3.12 1.69 -6.05
N ARG A 145 3.35 1.70 -4.73
CA ARG A 145 3.55 0.48 -3.94
C ARG A 145 2.35 0.25 -3.04
N SER A 146 1.93 -1.00 -2.93
CA SER A 146 0.98 -1.42 -1.90
C SER A 146 1.68 -1.49 -0.53
N GLY A 147 0.91 -1.39 0.55
CA GLY A 147 1.44 -1.47 1.91
C GLY A 147 0.90 -0.37 2.83
N ILE A 148 1.51 -0.24 4.00
CA ILE A 148 1.11 0.77 4.99
C ILE A 148 1.94 2.04 4.81
N TYR A 149 1.26 3.18 4.82
CA TYR A 149 1.86 4.50 4.66
C TYR A 149 1.57 5.39 5.86
N GLU A 150 2.56 6.18 6.26
CA GLU A 150 2.41 7.34 7.14
C GLU A 150 2.41 8.63 6.32
N ILE A 151 1.42 9.49 6.56
CA ILE A 151 1.38 10.85 6.03
C ILE A 151 1.55 11.86 7.15
N ARG A 152 2.49 12.79 6.97
CA ARG A 152 2.68 13.94 7.85
C ARG A 152 2.51 15.23 7.07
N VAL A 153 1.82 16.18 7.67
CA VAL A 153 1.54 17.49 7.07
C VAL A 153 2.07 18.56 8.02
N PHE A 154 2.79 19.53 7.48
CA PHE A 154 3.41 20.61 8.24
C PHE A 154 3.06 21.96 7.63
N CYS A 155 2.70 22.92 8.47
CA CYS A 155 2.70 24.34 8.11
C CYS A 155 3.98 24.98 8.67
N GLY A 156 4.97 25.25 7.82
CA GLY A 156 6.32 25.60 8.23
C GLY A 156 6.91 24.50 9.12
N ASN A 157 7.30 24.86 10.33
CA ASN A 157 7.82 23.91 11.33
C ASN A 157 6.72 23.35 12.25
N ILE A 158 5.45 23.65 12.00
CA ILE A 158 4.33 23.26 12.87
C ILE A 158 3.68 22.00 12.30
N PRO A 159 3.78 20.85 12.99
CA PRO A 159 3.10 19.65 12.54
C PRO A 159 1.59 19.78 12.78
N LEU A 160 0.81 19.44 11.75
CA LEU A 160 -0.65 19.42 11.84
C LEU A 160 -1.14 18.11 12.46
N ASN A 161 -2.46 18.02 12.73
CA ASN A 161 -3.08 16.86 13.37
C ASN A 161 -2.49 16.55 14.76
N GLY A 162 -2.13 17.59 15.51
CA GLY A 162 -1.47 17.44 16.82
C GLY A 162 -0.12 16.71 16.78
N GLY A 163 0.51 16.59 15.60
CA GLY A 163 1.74 15.83 15.41
C GLY A 163 1.55 14.35 15.11
N HIS A 164 0.32 13.85 15.11
CA HIS A 164 0.04 12.45 14.80
C HIS A 164 0.04 12.21 13.29
N PRO A 165 0.77 11.20 12.79
CA PRO A 165 0.72 10.83 11.37
C PRO A 165 -0.65 10.24 11.01
N PHE A 166 -1.10 10.45 9.78
CA PHE A 166 -2.20 9.69 9.22
C PHE A 166 -1.65 8.37 8.70
N ARG A 167 -2.07 7.27 9.33
CA ARG A 167 -1.66 5.91 8.95
C ARG A 167 -2.74 5.26 8.10
N LYS A 168 -2.39 4.78 6.91
CA LYS A 168 -3.35 4.15 5.99
C LYS A 168 -2.79 2.96 5.23
N ALA A 169 -3.69 2.13 4.72
CA ALA A 169 -3.35 1.05 3.79
C ALA A 169 -3.47 1.51 2.33
N VAL A 170 -2.54 1.06 1.49
CA VAL A 170 -2.62 1.14 0.03
C VAL A 170 -2.76 -0.27 -0.50
N SER A 171 -3.89 -0.57 -1.14
CA SER A 171 -4.10 -1.86 -1.79
C SER A 171 -3.37 -1.91 -3.14
N ALA A 172 -3.03 -3.11 -3.59
CA ALA A 172 -2.56 -3.30 -4.96
C ALA A 172 -3.62 -2.84 -5.97
N GLY A 173 -3.16 -2.42 -7.14
CA GLY A 173 -3.99 -2.03 -8.28
C GLY A 173 -4.68 -3.22 -8.94
N LYS A 174 -5.30 -2.95 -10.10
CA LYS A 174 -5.91 -4.00 -10.92
C LYS A 174 -4.85 -5.00 -11.40
N VAL A 175 -5.19 -6.29 -11.37
CA VAL A 175 -4.35 -7.38 -11.90
C VAL A 175 -3.92 -7.07 -13.34
N ASN A 176 -2.62 -7.15 -13.57
CA ASN A 176 -1.99 -7.10 -14.87
C ASN A 176 -1.59 -8.52 -15.29
N THR A 177 -2.32 -9.08 -16.25
CA THR A 177 -2.12 -10.46 -16.73
C THR A 177 -0.78 -10.68 -17.42
N SER A 178 -0.11 -9.63 -17.88
CA SER A 178 1.22 -9.71 -18.50
C SER A 178 2.34 -9.87 -17.48
N LEU A 179 2.12 -9.40 -16.23
CA LEU A 179 3.04 -9.57 -15.11
C LEU A 179 2.64 -10.73 -14.18
N SER A 180 1.44 -11.26 -14.37
CA SER A 180 0.91 -12.39 -13.62
C SER A 180 1.13 -13.70 -14.38
N GLY A 181 1.29 -14.81 -13.66
CA GLY A 181 1.67 -16.08 -14.30
C GLY A 181 1.77 -17.27 -13.35
N LEU A 182 2.10 -18.44 -13.90
CA LEU A 182 2.44 -19.60 -13.08
C LEU A 182 3.83 -19.43 -12.47
N VAL A 183 3.97 -19.80 -11.20
CA VAL A 183 5.25 -19.78 -10.49
C VAL A 183 5.85 -21.17 -10.50
N LYS A 184 7.01 -21.32 -11.17
CA LYS A 184 7.83 -22.54 -11.19
C LYS A 184 7.03 -23.87 -11.29
N PRO A 185 6.18 -24.04 -12.32
CA PRO A 185 5.36 -25.24 -12.42
C PRO A 185 6.24 -26.49 -12.65
N SER A 186 5.91 -27.60 -11.98
CA SER A 186 6.66 -28.85 -12.11
C SER A 186 6.31 -29.56 -13.44
N PRO A 187 7.27 -29.78 -14.35
CA PRO A 187 7.01 -30.40 -15.65
C PRO A 187 6.83 -31.93 -15.56
N LYS A 188 7.17 -32.54 -14.42
CA LYS A 188 7.03 -33.98 -14.17
C LYS A 188 6.30 -34.18 -12.85
N VAL A 189 5.22 -34.96 -12.88
CA VAL A 189 4.37 -35.17 -11.69
C VAL A 189 3.88 -36.62 -11.60
N SER A 190 3.37 -37.01 -10.43
CA SER A 190 2.87 -38.37 -10.20
C SER A 190 1.37 -38.49 -10.53
N LYS A 191 0.97 -39.61 -11.15
CA LYS A 191 -0.45 -39.95 -11.32
C LYS A 191 -1.10 -40.25 -9.98
N LEU A 192 -2.43 -40.11 -9.92
CA LEU A 192 -3.28 -40.42 -8.76
C LEU A 192 -2.88 -39.68 -7.47
N THR A 193 -2.04 -38.65 -7.58
CA THR A 193 -1.62 -37.78 -6.48
C THR A 193 -2.14 -36.37 -6.74
N LYS A 194 -2.37 -35.60 -5.66
CA LYS A 194 -2.67 -34.17 -5.77
C LYS A 194 -1.38 -33.43 -6.10
N ASN A 195 -1.29 -32.93 -7.32
CA ASN A 195 -0.19 -32.12 -7.79
C ASN A 195 -0.56 -30.65 -7.62
N GLU A 196 0.33 -29.88 -7.01
CA GLU A 196 0.13 -28.46 -6.76
C GLU A 196 0.52 -27.63 -7.99
N VAL A 197 -0.20 -26.53 -8.21
CA VAL A 197 0.17 -25.47 -9.13
C VAL A 197 -0.01 -24.12 -8.44
N THR A 198 1.02 -23.29 -8.51
CA THR A 198 0.99 -21.95 -7.92
C THR A 198 0.88 -20.89 -9.02
N VAL A 199 -0.03 -19.95 -8.83
CA VAL A 199 -0.22 -18.78 -9.69
C VAL A 199 0.09 -17.53 -8.88
N GLN A 200 0.80 -16.57 -9.47
CA GLN A 200 1.04 -15.27 -8.87
C GLN A 200 0.28 -14.19 -9.64
N LEU A 201 -0.48 -13.37 -8.92
CA LEU A 201 -1.19 -12.22 -9.47
C LEU A 201 -0.52 -10.92 -9.02
N MET A 202 -0.16 -10.09 -9.99
CA MET A 202 0.47 -8.79 -9.77
C MET A 202 -0.30 -7.68 -10.47
N ASP A 203 -0.24 -6.46 -9.94
CA ASP A 203 -0.68 -5.26 -10.65
C ASP A 203 0.41 -4.72 -11.60
N SER A 204 0.15 -3.58 -12.24
CA SER A 204 1.09 -2.94 -13.17
C SER A 204 2.38 -2.38 -12.53
N TYR A 205 2.46 -2.34 -11.20
CA TYR A 205 3.62 -1.89 -10.43
C TYR A 205 4.29 -3.05 -9.68
N SER A 206 3.96 -4.29 -10.05
CA SER A 206 4.47 -5.51 -9.42
C SER A 206 4.08 -5.67 -7.95
N ASN A 207 2.96 -5.08 -7.53
CA ASN A 207 2.39 -5.34 -6.21
C ASN A 207 1.59 -6.66 -6.22
N PRO A 208 1.69 -7.49 -5.16
CA PRO A 208 0.89 -8.70 -5.04
C PRO A 208 -0.60 -8.38 -4.87
N VAL A 209 -1.46 -8.99 -5.69
CA VAL A 209 -2.91 -8.77 -5.63
C VAL A 209 -3.59 -9.90 -4.86
N LEU A 210 -4.28 -9.54 -3.77
CA LEU A 210 -4.91 -10.48 -2.84
C LEU A 210 -6.41 -10.67 -3.12
N LEU A 211 -6.99 -11.72 -2.54
CA LEU A 211 -8.44 -11.99 -2.51
C LEU A 211 -9.10 -12.13 -3.90
N GLN A 212 -8.38 -12.67 -4.88
CA GLN A 212 -8.87 -12.85 -6.25
C GLN A 212 -9.10 -14.32 -6.67
N GLN A 213 -9.09 -15.26 -5.73
CA GLN A 213 -9.18 -16.71 -6.01
C GLN A 213 -10.43 -17.12 -6.79
N SER A 214 -11.56 -16.42 -6.64
CA SER A 214 -12.81 -16.74 -7.34
C SER A 214 -12.77 -16.48 -8.84
N LYS A 215 -11.81 -15.68 -9.32
CA LYS A 215 -11.64 -15.34 -10.74
C LYS A 215 -10.56 -16.18 -11.42
N LEU A 216 -9.84 -17.00 -10.67
CA LEU A 216 -8.84 -17.92 -11.19
C LEU A 216 -9.49 -19.23 -11.62
N LYS A 217 -9.08 -19.73 -12.78
CA LYS A 217 -9.50 -21.02 -13.31
C LYS A 217 -8.31 -21.76 -13.89
N LEU A 218 -8.21 -23.04 -13.55
CA LEU A 218 -7.26 -23.97 -14.16
C LEU A 218 -8.00 -24.87 -15.14
N GLU A 219 -7.41 -25.07 -16.30
CA GLU A 219 -7.86 -25.99 -17.34
C GLU A 219 -6.76 -27.01 -17.61
N ILE A 220 -7.15 -28.25 -17.86
CA ILE A 220 -6.25 -29.33 -18.21
C ILE A 220 -6.79 -30.09 -19.41
N SER A 221 -5.96 -30.29 -20.43
CA SER A 221 -6.27 -31.06 -21.63
C SER A 221 -5.25 -32.16 -21.84
N SER A 222 -5.69 -33.27 -22.44
CA SER A 222 -4.81 -34.34 -22.92
C SER A 222 -5.48 -35.02 -24.11
N VAL A 223 -4.69 -35.36 -25.12
CA VAL A 223 -5.20 -36.01 -26.35
C VAL A 223 -5.49 -37.49 -26.11
N ASN A 224 -4.70 -38.16 -25.27
CA ASN A 224 -4.71 -39.62 -25.13
C ASN A 224 -5.14 -40.13 -23.74
N SER A 225 -5.44 -39.23 -22.80
CA SER A 225 -5.68 -39.58 -21.39
C SER A 225 -7.13 -39.36 -20.99
N SER A 226 -7.67 -40.24 -20.15
CA SER A 226 -9.13 -40.39 -19.99
C SER A 226 -9.74 -39.65 -18.79
N GLY A 227 -8.92 -39.05 -17.91
CA GLY A 227 -9.50 -38.25 -16.82
C GLY A 227 -8.51 -37.47 -15.96
N SER A 228 -8.95 -36.28 -15.60
CA SER A 228 -8.30 -35.38 -14.64
C SER A 228 -9.33 -34.85 -13.64
N SER A 229 -8.85 -34.29 -12.54
CA SER A 229 -9.68 -33.54 -11.59
C SER A 229 -8.95 -32.28 -11.19
N ILE A 230 -9.69 -31.19 -11.04
CA ILE A 230 -9.16 -29.87 -10.71
C ILE A 230 -9.88 -29.38 -9.46
N TRP A 231 -9.12 -28.78 -8.55
CA TRP A 231 -9.64 -28.10 -7.37
C TRP A 231 -9.54 -26.58 -7.54
N THR A 232 -10.36 -25.87 -6.77
CA THR A 232 -10.33 -24.40 -6.72
C THR A 232 -9.02 -23.90 -6.12
N PHE A 233 -8.60 -22.70 -6.53
CA PHE A 233 -7.45 -22.02 -5.94
C PHE A 233 -7.74 -21.56 -4.50
N SER A 234 -6.72 -21.66 -3.66
CA SER A 234 -6.66 -21.06 -2.32
C SER A 234 -5.72 -19.86 -2.34
N ASP A 235 -6.10 -18.77 -1.69
CA ASP A 235 -5.25 -17.58 -1.53
C ASP A 235 -4.23 -17.81 -0.40
N ASN A 236 -2.94 -17.65 -0.71
CA ASN A 236 -1.85 -17.78 0.25
C ASN A 236 -1.58 -16.47 1.03
N LYS A 237 -2.35 -15.41 0.74
CA LYS A 237 -2.30 -14.07 1.37
C LYS A 237 -1.01 -13.31 1.12
N ASP A 238 -0.28 -13.67 0.07
CA ASP A 238 0.98 -13.04 -0.37
C ASP A 238 0.97 -12.67 -1.87
N GLY A 239 -0.20 -12.76 -2.51
CA GLY A 239 -0.38 -12.57 -3.96
C GLY A 239 -0.18 -13.84 -4.78
N THR A 240 0.18 -14.95 -4.13
CA THR A 240 0.20 -16.27 -4.73
C THR A 240 -1.05 -17.07 -4.36
N TYR A 241 -1.41 -17.98 -5.26
CA TYR A 241 -2.61 -18.80 -5.16
C TYR A 241 -2.25 -20.25 -5.48
N SER A 242 -2.55 -21.14 -4.55
CA SER A 242 -2.29 -22.57 -4.70
C SER A 242 -3.53 -23.30 -5.20
N GLY A 243 -3.42 -23.93 -6.36
CA GLY A 243 -4.41 -24.83 -6.93
C GLY A 243 -3.89 -26.27 -6.92
N ASN A 244 -4.80 -27.24 -7.00
CA ASN A 244 -4.43 -28.65 -7.08
C ASN A 244 -5.10 -29.29 -8.29
N TYR A 245 -4.41 -30.26 -8.89
CA TYR A 245 -4.97 -31.12 -9.93
C TYR A 245 -4.50 -32.57 -9.75
N LEU A 246 -5.27 -33.49 -10.31
CA LEU A 246 -4.98 -34.92 -10.29
C LEU A 246 -5.12 -35.46 -11.71
N ALA A 247 -4.10 -36.18 -12.16
CA ALA A 247 -4.11 -36.92 -13.41
C ALA A 247 -4.25 -38.42 -13.13
N LYS A 248 -5.19 -39.10 -13.80
CA LYS A 248 -5.44 -40.53 -13.56
C LYS A 248 -4.49 -41.43 -14.34
N ASP A 249 -4.13 -41.02 -15.55
CA ASP A 249 -3.34 -41.81 -16.48
C ASP A 249 -1.94 -41.22 -16.69
N VAL A 250 -0.99 -42.10 -16.99
CA VAL A 250 0.37 -41.71 -17.44
C VAL A 250 0.25 -41.08 -18.82
N GLY A 251 0.95 -39.98 -19.04
CA GLY A 251 0.94 -39.30 -20.33
C GLY A 251 1.30 -37.82 -20.25
N THR A 252 1.20 -37.16 -21.39
CA THR A 252 1.43 -35.72 -21.49
C THR A 252 0.09 -34.97 -21.42
N TYR A 253 0.06 -33.95 -20.58
CA TYR A 253 -1.06 -33.07 -20.33
C TYR A 253 -0.63 -31.63 -20.60
N GLU A 254 -1.58 -30.79 -20.96
CA GLU A 254 -1.40 -29.36 -21.13
C GLU A 254 -2.24 -28.64 -20.09
N LEU A 255 -1.62 -27.74 -19.32
CA LEU A 255 -2.27 -26.94 -18.30
C LEU A 255 -2.34 -25.48 -18.74
N CYS A 256 -3.46 -24.84 -18.46
CA CYS A 256 -3.64 -23.41 -18.67
C CYS A 256 -4.34 -22.80 -17.46
N ALA A 257 -3.67 -21.85 -16.80
CA ALA A 257 -4.33 -20.99 -15.84
C ALA A 257 -4.90 -19.75 -16.55
N SER A 258 -6.03 -19.26 -16.05
CA SER A 258 -6.66 -18.04 -16.52
C SER A 258 -7.18 -17.21 -15.35
N PHE A 259 -7.20 -15.90 -15.57
CA PHE A 259 -7.75 -14.91 -14.66
C PHE A 259 -8.82 -14.11 -15.40
N ASP A 260 -10.07 -14.17 -14.93
CA ASP A 260 -11.22 -13.46 -15.55
C ASP A 260 -11.34 -13.75 -17.07
N GLY A 261 -11.09 -15.01 -17.45
CA GLY A 261 -11.10 -15.49 -18.84
C GLY A 261 -9.82 -15.22 -19.64
N MET A 262 -8.88 -14.40 -19.13
CA MET A 262 -7.60 -14.13 -19.79
C MET A 262 -6.55 -15.16 -19.38
N ARG A 263 -5.85 -15.74 -20.36
CA ARG A 263 -4.80 -16.75 -20.13
C ARG A 263 -3.58 -16.13 -19.44
N LEU A 264 -3.08 -16.81 -18.42
CA LEU A 264 -1.86 -16.47 -17.71
C LEU A 264 -0.69 -17.28 -18.30
N MET A 265 0.45 -16.63 -18.47
CA MET A 265 1.62 -17.30 -19.05
C MET A 265 2.44 -18.06 -18.01
N PRO A 266 3.09 -19.18 -18.38
CA PRO A 266 2.96 -19.89 -19.66
C PRO A 266 1.62 -20.66 -19.79
N CYS A 267 1.01 -20.61 -20.98
CA CYS A 267 -0.17 -21.41 -21.32
C CYS A 267 -0.22 -21.69 -22.85
N PRO A 268 -0.29 -22.96 -23.29
CA PRO A 268 -0.27 -24.17 -22.47
C PRO A 268 1.10 -24.43 -21.84
N PHE A 269 1.08 -24.99 -20.63
CA PHE A 269 2.24 -25.54 -19.94
C PHE A 269 2.18 -27.07 -20.00
N GLY A 270 3.18 -27.70 -20.62
CA GLY A 270 3.25 -29.15 -20.76
C GLY A 270 3.70 -29.85 -19.48
N VAL A 271 2.92 -30.81 -19.03
CA VAL A 271 3.19 -31.66 -17.85
C VAL A 271 3.22 -33.13 -18.27
N ASN A 272 4.27 -33.83 -17.88
CA ASN A 272 4.39 -35.27 -18.03
C ASN A 272 4.04 -35.98 -16.72
N VAL A 273 3.04 -36.84 -16.78
CA VAL A 273 2.55 -37.61 -15.63
C VAL A 273 3.15 -39.01 -15.69
N TYR A 274 3.79 -39.43 -14.61
CA TYR A 274 4.43 -40.74 -14.48
C TYR A 274 3.78 -41.58 -13.37
N THR A 275 4.08 -42.87 -13.35
CA THR A 275 3.73 -43.71 -12.20
C THR A 275 4.52 -43.31 -10.97
N SER A 276 4.03 -43.69 -9.80
CA SER A 276 4.65 -43.34 -8.51
C SER A 276 6.03 -43.97 -8.28
N GLU A 277 6.43 -44.95 -9.08
CA GLU A 277 7.76 -45.59 -9.03
C GLU A 277 8.80 -44.76 -9.79
N TYR A 278 8.39 -43.78 -10.60
CA TYR A 278 9.33 -42.87 -11.26
C TYR A 278 9.98 -41.87 -10.30
N PHE A 279 9.34 -41.59 -9.16
CA PHE A 279 9.79 -40.59 -8.20
C PHE A 279 10.42 -41.26 -6.98
N PRO A 280 11.52 -40.71 -6.44
CA PRO A 280 12.07 -41.18 -5.18
C PRO A 280 11.06 -40.97 -4.05
N ARG A 281 11.11 -41.81 -3.03
CA ARG A 281 10.27 -41.70 -1.84
C ARG A 281 11.15 -41.74 -0.60
N VAL A 282 10.91 -40.79 0.29
CA VAL A 282 11.59 -40.73 1.59
C VAL A 282 10.65 -41.31 2.64
N GLN A 283 11.16 -42.14 3.54
CA GLN A 283 10.43 -42.70 4.67
C GLN A 283 11.01 -42.17 5.98
N ASN A 284 10.19 -42.10 7.03
CA ASN A 284 10.67 -41.63 8.33
C ASN A 284 11.42 -42.77 9.04
N ASP A 285 12.65 -42.51 9.46
CA ASP A 285 13.39 -43.39 10.34
C ASP A 285 13.01 -43.18 11.80
N SER A 286 12.92 -44.28 12.55
CA SER A 286 12.75 -44.26 14.00
C SER A 286 13.98 -44.87 14.65
N VAL A 287 14.72 -44.05 15.39
CA VAL A 287 15.97 -44.44 16.06
C VAL A 287 15.77 -44.35 17.56
N TRP A 288 16.13 -45.42 18.28
CA TRP A 288 16.07 -45.48 19.74
C TRP A 288 17.50 -45.53 20.28
N VAL A 289 17.84 -44.57 21.16
CA VAL A 289 19.16 -44.49 21.82
C VAL A 289 18.96 -44.14 23.29
N TRP A 290 19.78 -44.71 24.18
CA TRP A 290 19.80 -44.40 25.61
C TRP A 290 20.75 -43.24 25.91
N GLU A 291 20.64 -42.61 27.09
CA GLU A 291 21.41 -41.40 27.45
C GLU A 291 22.93 -41.60 27.39
N ASP A 292 23.42 -42.82 27.60
CA ASP A 292 24.86 -43.14 27.59
C ASP A 292 25.30 -43.98 26.37
N ASP A 293 24.44 -44.12 25.35
CA ASP A 293 24.73 -44.90 24.15
C ASP A 293 24.96 -44.02 22.91
N SER A 294 25.72 -44.57 21.95
CA SER A 294 25.80 -44.03 20.60
C SER A 294 25.37 -45.10 19.60
N ILE A 295 24.57 -44.70 18.62
CA ILE A 295 24.10 -45.58 17.56
C ILE A 295 24.44 -44.98 16.20
N ALA A 296 24.99 -45.80 15.32
CA ALA A 296 25.06 -45.50 13.90
C ALA A 296 23.81 -46.09 13.24
N PHE A 297 23.13 -45.30 12.41
CA PHE A 297 22.01 -45.75 11.61
C PHE A 297 22.17 -45.23 10.18
N ASP A 298 21.62 -45.96 9.22
CA ASP A 298 21.59 -45.55 7.82
C ASP A 298 20.27 -44.84 7.54
N ALA A 299 20.32 -43.51 7.40
CA ALA A 299 19.15 -42.66 7.16
C ALA A 299 18.52 -42.85 5.77
N LEU A 300 19.06 -43.74 4.93
CA LEU A 300 18.58 -44.00 3.58
C LEU A 300 18.14 -45.46 3.39
N GLU A 301 18.22 -46.30 4.43
CA GLU A 301 18.02 -47.75 4.32
C GLU A 301 16.60 -48.11 3.84
N ASN A 302 15.60 -47.36 4.27
CA ASN A 302 14.19 -47.58 3.91
C ASN A 302 13.70 -46.65 2.79
N ASP A 303 14.57 -45.80 2.23
CA ASP A 303 14.21 -44.87 1.19
C ASP A 303 14.15 -45.55 -0.18
N TYR A 304 13.20 -45.11 -1.01
CA TYR A 304 13.09 -45.57 -2.38
C TYR A 304 13.79 -44.61 -3.33
N PHE A 305 14.72 -45.17 -4.08
CA PHE A 305 15.56 -44.51 -5.05
C PHE A 305 15.09 -44.84 -6.47
N ALA A 306 14.63 -43.84 -7.21
CA ALA A 306 14.16 -44.04 -8.57
C ALA A 306 15.34 -44.09 -9.57
N GLY A 307 15.60 -45.27 -10.15
CA GLY A 307 16.63 -45.49 -11.17
C GLY A 307 17.94 -46.10 -10.64
N HIS A 308 18.85 -46.48 -11.55
CA HIS A 308 20.08 -47.23 -11.21
C HIS A 308 21.33 -46.37 -10.99
N ASN A 309 21.32 -45.08 -11.36
CA ASN A 309 22.45 -44.15 -11.22
C ASN A 309 21.99 -42.87 -10.51
N ILE A 310 22.26 -42.76 -9.21
CA ILE A 310 21.77 -41.63 -8.40
C ILE A 310 22.94 -40.97 -7.70
N THR A 311 22.99 -39.65 -7.82
CA THR A 311 23.90 -38.77 -7.10
C THR A 311 23.08 -38.01 -6.05
N ILE A 312 23.43 -38.22 -4.78
CA ILE A 312 22.85 -37.46 -3.66
C ILE A 312 23.57 -36.11 -3.59
N PHE A 313 22.83 -35.01 -3.72
CA PHE A 313 23.37 -33.66 -3.55
C PHE A 313 23.15 -33.21 -2.10
N GLU A 314 24.26 -32.99 -1.39
CA GLU A 314 24.42 -32.29 -0.09
C GLU A 314 23.37 -32.54 1.01
N PHE A 315 23.81 -33.08 2.14
CA PHE A 315 23.09 -33.02 3.41
C PHE A 315 23.26 -31.63 4.04
N SER A 316 22.15 -30.98 4.42
CA SER A 316 22.22 -29.79 5.28
C SER A 316 22.65 -30.24 6.68
N LYS A 317 23.73 -29.64 7.18
CA LYS A 317 24.32 -29.97 8.49
C LYS A 317 23.27 -29.76 9.60
N VAL A 318 23.00 -30.79 10.38
CA VAL A 318 22.06 -30.75 11.52
C VAL A 318 22.52 -29.69 12.53
N SER A 319 21.59 -28.83 12.94
CA SER A 319 21.78 -27.90 14.06
C SER A 319 21.88 -28.70 15.35
N VAL A 320 23.05 -28.68 15.99
CA VAL A 320 23.24 -29.27 17.32
C VAL A 320 22.41 -28.46 18.31
N LEU A 321 21.33 -29.05 18.84
CA LEU A 321 20.66 -28.52 20.03
C LEU A 321 21.65 -28.59 21.20
N PRO A 322 21.95 -27.47 21.90
CA PRO A 322 22.75 -27.54 23.10
C PRO A 322 21.96 -28.33 24.15
N LEU A 323 22.54 -29.42 24.62
CA LEU A 323 22.14 -30.07 25.86
C LEU A 323 22.27 -29.05 26.98
N HIS A 324 21.13 -28.52 27.45
CA HIS A 324 21.07 -27.87 28.74
C HIS A 324 21.22 -28.93 29.83
N MET A 325 22.43 -29.03 30.39
CA MET A 325 22.62 -29.67 31.69
C MET A 325 22.10 -28.71 32.78
N ASN A 326 21.20 -29.21 33.62
CA ASN A 326 20.84 -28.60 34.91
C ASN A 326 21.97 -28.77 35.92
#